data_AF-A0A414PRB4-F1
#
_entry.id   AF-A0A414PRB4-F1
#
_cell.length_a   1.000
_cell.length_b   1.000
_cell.length_c   1.000
_cell.angle_alpha   90.00
_cell.angle_beta   90.00
_cell.angle_gamma   90.00
#
_symmetry.space_group_name_H-M   'P 1'
#
loop_
_entity.id
_entity.type
_entity.pdbx_description
1 polymer ?
#
loop_
_entity_poly.entity_id
_entity_poly.type
_entity_poly.pdbx_seq_one_letter_code
_entity_poly.pdbx_strand_id
1 'polypeptide(L)'
;MLKAKYEEKAKMGALAEKKNCFNSAVSLYYYNIYLRLKYYLNAKQIKVNVANKSSHQIVIKTFIKDYYASHKPLNLDEIKAMNSIESLLYKRKKADYEENFTFDSKNYNNEFKKYYVLVDNILKSKGV
;
A
#
# COMPACT_ATOMS: atom_id res chain seq x y z
N MET A 1 -16.49 -3.37 -7.52
CA MET A 1 -15.67 -4.60 -7.34
C MET A 1 -14.31 -4.36 -6.65
N LEU A 2 -13.55 -3.30 -6.96
CA LEU A 2 -12.23 -3.04 -6.34
C LEU A 2 -12.27 -2.89 -4.81
N LYS A 3 -13.33 -2.29 -4.27
CA LYS A 3 -13.54 -2.12 -2.82
C LYS A 3 -13.48 -3.45 -2.07
N ALA A 4 -14.37 -4.38 -2.42
CA ALA A 4 -14.41 -5.73 -1.84
C ALA A 4 -13.05 -6.45 -1.96
N LYS A 5 -12.36 -6.30 -3.12
CA LYS A 5 -11.04 -6.90 -3.33
C LYS A 5 -9.99 -6.35 -2.38
N TYR A 6 -9.92 -5.04 -2.14
CA TYR A 6 -8.91 -4.53 -1.20
C TYR A 6 -9.22 -4.94 0.24
N GLU A 7 -10.50 -5.02 0.63
CA GLU A 7 -10.92 -5.46 1.97
C GLU A 7 -10.56 -6.93 2.20
N GLU A 8 -10.77 -7.77 1.21
CA GLU A 8 -10.35 -9.17 1.21
C GLU A 8 -8.84 -9.30 1.41
N LYS A 9 -8.02 -8.49 0.69
CA LYS A 9 -6.56 -8.52 0.86
C LYS A 9 -6.11 -8.14 2.27
N ALA A 10 -6.79 -7.20 2.94
CA ALA A 10 -6.50 -6.90 4.34
C ALA A 10 -6.82 -8.08 5.26
N LYS A 11 -7.97 -8.75 5.06
CA LYS A 11 -8.36 -9.94 5.84
C LYS A 11 -7.38 -11.09 5.65
N MET A 12 -7.00 -11.38 4.41
CA MET A 12 -6.00 -12.41 4.10
C MET A 12 -4.62 -12.05 4.67
N GLY A 13 -4.22 -10.77 4.60
CA GLY A 13 -2.97 -10.28 5.19
C GLY A 13 -2.91 -10.55 6.69
N ALA A 14 -3.99 -10.26 7.41
CA ALA A 14 -4.11 -10.54 8.84
C ALA A 14 -4.05 -12.05 9.15
N LEU A 15 -4.64 -12.89 8.30
CA LEU A 15 -4.54 -14.35 8.45
C LEU A 15 -3.10 -14.84 8.23
N ALA A 16 -2.42 -14.36 7.19
CA ALA A 16 -1.05 -14.71 6.89
C ALA A 16 -0.10 -14.28 8.02
N GLU A 17 -0.30 -13.07 8.56
CA GLU A 17 0.44 -12.56 9.70
C GLU A 17 0.27 -13.44 10.94
N LYS A 18 -0.96 -13.83 11.28
CA LYS A 18 -1.25 -14.74 12.40
C LYS A 18 -0.58 -16.11 12.25
N LYS A 19 -0.36 -16.56 11.02
CA LYS A 19 0.33 -17.81 10.70
C LYS A 19 1.85 -17.64 10.55
N ASN A 20 2.41 -16.46 10.86
CA ASN A 20 3.81 -16.10 10.66
C ASN A 20 4.28 -16.22 9.19
N CYS A 21 3.37 -16.19 8.22
CA CYS A 21 3.67 -16.16 6.79
C CYS A 21 3.96 -14.71 6.36
N PHE A 22 5.06 -14.13 6.85
CA PHE A 22 5.30 -12.69 6.75
C PHE A 22 5.49 -12.16 5.33
N ASN A 23 6.16 -12.89 4.43
CA ASN A 23 6.26 -12.48 3.02
C ASN A 23 4.88 -12.39 2.36
N SER A 24 4.03 -13.40 2.60
CA SER A 24 2.65 -13.38 2.11
C SER A 24 1.84 -12.23 2.73
N ALA A 25 2.00 -11.98 4.02
CA ALA A 25 1.36 -10.85 4.70
C ALA A 25 1.77 -9.51 4.08
N VAL A 26 3.07 -9.29 3.85
CA VAL A 26 3.61 -8.10 3.17
C VAL A 26 2.96 -7.90 1.80
N SER A 27 2.92 -8.96 0.99
CA SER A 27 2.31 -8.92 -0.35
C SER A 27 0.83 -8.54 -0.28
N LEU A 28 0.06 -9.23 0.56
CA LEU A 28 -1.38 -9.02 0.72
C LEU A 28 -1.70 -7.63 1.24
N TYR A 29 -1.00 -7.16 2.27
CA TYR A 29 -1.18 -5.81 2.80
C TYR A 29 -0.78 -4.72 1.81
N TYR A 30 0.28 -4.92 1.03
CA TYR A 30 0.62 -4.00 -0.06
C TYR A 30 -0.50 -3.95 -1.12
N TYR A 31 -1.04 -5.10 -1.52
CA TYR A 31 -2.13 -5.13 -2.50
C TYR A 31 -3.43 -4.51 -1.96
N ASN A 32 -3.68 -4.58 -0.65
CA ASN A 32 -4.75 -3.82 -0.01
C ASN A 32 -4.57 -2.31 -0.26
N ILE A 33 -3.39 -1.74 0.03
CA ILE A 33 -3.11 -0.32 -0.24
C ILE A 33 -3.25 -0.02 -1.73
N TYR A 34 -2.56 -0.77 -2.60
CA TYR A 34 -2.53 -0.50 -4.04
C TYR A 34 -3.92 -0.50 -4.69
N LEU A 35 -4.76 -1.48 -4.36
CA LEU A 35 -6.12 -1.55 -4.90
C LEU A 35 -7.00 -0.40 -4.39
N ARG A 36 -6.76 0.06 -3.16
CA ARG A 36 -7.44 1.22 -2.59
C ARG A 36 -7.03 2.52 -3.29
N LEU A 37 -5.74 2.71 -3.60
CA LEU A 37 -5.29 3.84 -4.40
C LEU A 37 -5.96 3.86 -5.78
N LYS A 38 -6.05 2.71 -6.44
CA LYS A 38 -6.78 2.58 -7.72
C LYS A 38 -8.26 2.89 -7.57
N TYR A 39 -8.89 2.41 -6.50
CA TYR A 39 -10.31 2.67 -6.24
C TYR A 39 -10.56 4.18 -6.11
N TYR A 40 -9.73 4.89 -5.35
CA TYR A 40 -9.79 6.34 -5.22
C TYR A 40 -9.61 7.09 -6.55
N LEU A 41 -8.56 6.76 -7.31
CA LEU A 41 -8.30 7.41 -8.60
C LEU A 41 -9.44 7.18 -9.58
N ASN A 42 -10.00 5.96 -9.60
CA ASN A 42 -11.16 5.63 -10.42
C ASN A 42 -12.42 6.42 -9.99
N ALA A 43 -12.67 6.55 -8.69
CA ALA A 43 -13.80 7.31 -8.16
C ALA A 43 -13.73 8.80 -8.56
N LYS A 44 -12.51 9.36 -8.65
CA LYS A 44 -12.26 10.73 -9.14
C LYS A 44 -12.10 10.83 -10.67
N GLN A 45 -12.31 9.73 -11.40
CA GLN A 45 -12.16 9.65 -12.86
C GLN A 45 -10.77 10.08 -13.37
N ILE A 46 -9.73 9.93 -12.54
CA ILE A 46 -8.36 10.27 -12.89
C ILE A 46 -7.77 9.13 -13.73
N LYS A 47 -7.49 9.41 -15.01
CA LYS A 47 -6.91 8.43 -15.93
C LYS A 47 -5.45 8.16 -15.57
N VAL A 48 -5.13 6.89 -15.33
CA VAL A 48 -3.75 6.41 -15.15
C VAL A 48 -3.35 5.65 -16.42
N ASN A 49 -2.42 6.20 -17.19
CA ASN A 49 -1.90 5.52 -18.37
C ASN A 49 -0.80 4.52 -17.97
N VAL A 50 -1.14 3.24 -17.92
CA VAL A 50 -0.23 2.15 -17.55
C VAL A 50 0.16 1.32 -18.77
N ALA A 51 1.02 1.87 -19.61
CA ALA A 51 1.50 1.17 -20.81
C ALA A 51 2.62 0.13 -20.53
N ASN A 52 3.34 0.22 -19.40
CA ASN A 52 4.60 -0.52 -19.17
C ASN A 52 4.72 -1.18 -17.78
N LYS A 53 5.80 -1.97 -17.58
CA LYS A 53 6.22 -2.70 -16.37
C LYS A 53 6.22 -1.89 -15.04
N SER A 54 6.11 -0.56 -15.10
CA SER A 54 6.10 0.35 -13.93
C SER A 54 4.68 0.77 -13.46
N SER A 55 3.65 -0.03 -13.76
CA SER A 55 2.25 0.31 -13.47
C SER A 55 1.98 0.69 -12.01
N HIS A 56 2.61 0.02 -11.05
CA HIS A 56 2.47 0.32 -9.62
C HIS A 56 3.01 1.70 -9.26
N GLN A 57 4.19 2.08 -9.77
CA GLN A 57 4.81 3.37 -9.48
C GLN A 57 3.99 4.52 -10.07
N ILE A 58 3.43 4.34 -11.27
CA ILE A 58 2.59 5.35 -11.92
C ILE A 58 1.34 5.60 -11.06
N VAL A 59 0.63 4.54 -10.65
CA VAL A 59 -0.55 4.65 -9.77
C VAL A 59 -0.20 5.38 -8.47
N ILE A 60 0.91 5.00 -7.80
CA ILE A 60 1.34 5.61 -6.54
C ILE A 60 1.61 7.11 -6.74
N LYS A 61 2.39 7.48 -7.76
CA LYS A 61 2.74 8.88 -8.02
C LYS A 61 1.53 9.72 -8.39
N THR A 62 0.63 9.19 -9.22
CA THR A 62 -0.63 9.85 -9.56
C THR A 62 -1.50 10.07 -8.33
N PHE A 63 -1.62 9.05 -7.47
CA PHE A 63 -2.35 9.18 -6.21
C PHE A 63 -1.73 10.24 -5.30
N ILE A 64 -0.42 10.18 -5.00
CA ILE A 64 0.25 11.13 -4.11
C ILE A 64 0.10 12.56 -4.62
N LYS A 65 0.27 12.78 -5.93
CA LYS A 65 0.08 14.10 -6.54
C LYS A 65 -1.32 14.66 -6.30
N ASP A 66 -2.35 13.84 -6.54
CA ASP A 66 -3.74 14.26 -6.34
C ASP A 66 -4.08 14.43 -4.85
N TYR A 67 -3.57 13.55 -3.98
CA TYR A 67 -3.75 13.64 -2.53
C TYR A 67 -3.19 14.96 -1.99
N TYR A 68 -1.95 15.30 -2.36
CA TYR A 68 -1.30 16.56 -2.00
C TYR A 68 -2.01 17.79 -2.56
N ALA A 69 -2.68 17.70 -3.70
CA ALA A 69 -3.49 18.80 -4.24
C ALA A 69 -4.82 18.96 -3.49
N SER A 70 -5.44 17.85 -3.06
CA SER A 70 -6.81 17.83 -2.54
C SER A 70 -6.94 17.98 -1.02
N HIS A 71 -5.86 17.81 -0.25
CA HIS A 71 -5.90 17.74 1.22
C HIS A 71 -4.98 18.75 1.91
N LYS A 72 -4.76 19.93 1.32
CA LYS A 72 -3.92 20.96 1.96
C LYS A 72 -4.69 21.68 3.07
N PRO A 73 -4.02 22.06 4.19
CA PRO A 73 -2.64 21.72 4.54
C PRO A 73 -2.50 20.28 5.05
N LEU A 74 -1.35 19.65 4.77
CA LEU A 74 -1.06 18.30 5.26
C LEU A 74 -0.34 18.35 6.60
N ASN A 75 -0.71 17.45 7.51
CA ASN A 75 0.06 17.22 8.73
C ASN A 75 1.28 16.30 8.48
N LEU A 76 2.15 16.20 9.49
CA LEU A 76 3.39 15.45 9.39
C LEU A 76 3.17 13.95 9.12
N ASP A 77 2.12 13.36 9.68
CA ASP A 77 1.83 11.94 9.52
C ASP A 77 1.29 11.62 8.13
N GLU A 78 0.50 12.52 7.54
CA GLU A 78 0.07 12.41 6.15
C GLU A 78 1.26 12.46 5.18
N ILE A 79 2.21 13.38 5.42
CA ILE A 79 3.44 13.47 4.61
C ILE A 79 4.26 12.19 4.74
N LYS A 80 4.47 11.70 5.97
CA LYS A 80 5.18 10.43 6.22
C LYS A 80 4.48 9.24 5.58
N ALA A 81 3.15 9.18 5.65
CA ALA A 81 2.36 8.11 5.05
C ALA A 81 2.55 8.09 3.53
N MET A 82 2.35 9.22 2.85
CA MET A 82 2.51 9.32 1.39
C MET A 82 3.93 8.92 0.95
N ASN A 83 4.95 9.40 1.65
CA ASN A 83 6.35 9.05 1.37
C ASN A 83 6.66 7.57 1.63
N SER A 84 5.87 6.89 2.48
CA SER A 84 6.08 5.47 2.81
C SER A 84 5.54 4.51 1.75
N ILE A 85 4.61 4.94 0.89
CA ILE A 85 3.94 4.03 -0.06
C ILE A 85 4.92 3.40 -1.07
N GLU A 86 5.90 4.15 -1.56
CA GLU A 86 6.93 3.61 -2.47
C GLU A 86 7.84 2.60 -1.76
N SER A 87 8.18 2.84 -0.49
CA SER A 87 8.92 1.89 0.34
C SER A 87 8.15 0.58 0.53
N LEU A 88 6.83 0.65 0.77
CA LEU A 88 5.98 -0.54 0.86
C LEU A 88 5.98 -1.37 -0.44
N LEU A 89 5.99 -0.71 -1.61
CA LEU A 89 6.14 -1.41 -2.89
C LEU A 89 7.48 -2.14 -2.97
N TYR A 90 8.58 -1.49 -2.57
CA TYR A 90 9.90 -2.10 -2.56
C TYR A 90 9.94 -3.33 -1.64
N LYS A 91 9.41 -3.23 -0.41
CA LYS A 91 9.33 -4.36 0.52
C LYS A 91 8.49 -5.51 -0.02
N ARG A 92 7.37 -5.22 -0.69
CA ARG A 92 6.56 -6.25 -1.37
C ARG A 92 7.32 -6.92 -2.51
N LYS A 93 8.04 -6.17 -3.36
CA LYS A 93 8.85 -6.78 -4.42
C LYS A 93 9.90 -7.72 -3.84
N LYS A 94 10.53 -7.32 -2.73
CA LYS A 94 11.48 -8.16 -2.00
C LYS A 94 10.83 -9.46 -1.52
N ALA A 95 9.68 -9.36 -0.85
CA ALA A 95 8.94 -10.50 -0.35
C ALA A 95 8.45 -11.47 -1.44
N ASP A 96 8.07 -10.96 -2.61
CA ASP A 96 7.50 -11.75 -3.70
C ASP A 96 8.56 -12.38 -4.61
N TYR A 97 9.71 -11.72 -4.83
CA TYR A 97 10.62 -12.04 -5.94
C TYR A 97 12.07 -12.32 -5.53
N GLU A 98 12.49 -12.03 -4.31
CA GLU A 98 13.85 -12.33 -3.87
C GLU A 98 13.88 -13.71 -3.20
N GLU A 99 14.40 -14.71 -3.92
CA GLU A 99 14.33 -16.13 -3.56
C GLU A 99 14.96 -16.45 -2.19
N ASN A 100 16.03 -15.73 -1.82
CA ASN A 100 16.77 -15.95 -0.58
C ASN A 100 16.36 -15.00 0.56
N PHE A 101 15.20 -14.34 0.43
CA PHE A 101 14.75 -13.37 1.41
C PHE A 101 13.44 -13.79 2.08
N THR A 102 13.44 -13.77 3.42
CA THR A 102 12.23 -13.95 4.22
C THR A 102 12.21 -12.91 5.33
N PHE A 103 11.07 -12.27 5.51
CA PHE A 103 10.82 -11.47 6.71
C PHE A 103 10.65 -12.38 7.92
N ASP A 104 11.47 -12.18 8.95
CA ASP A 104 11.14 -12.63 10.30
C ASP A 104 10.17 -11.64 10.98
N SER A 105 9.70 -11.98 12.18
CA SER A 105 8.77 -11.14 12.94
C SER A 105 9.35 -9.75 13.23
N LYS A 106 10.66 -9.64 13.55
CA LYS A 106 11.29 -8.37 13.91
C LYS A 106 11.36 -7.44 12.70
N ASN A 107 11.89 -7.92 11.59
CA ASN A 107 12.05 -7.14 10.36
C ASN A 107 10.69 -6.85 9.73
N TYR A 108 9.73 -7.77 9.80
CA TYR A 108 8.35 -7.53 9.39
C TYR A 108 7.74 -6.33 10.15
N ASN A 109 7.83 -6.34 11.49
CA ASN A 109 7.26 -5.28 12.31
C ASN A 109 7.96 -3.94 12.09
N ASN A 110 9.30 -3.94 12.04
CA ASN A 110 10.11 -2.73 12.00
C ASN A 110 10.23 -2.11 10.60
N GLU A 111 10.21 -2.91 9.54
CA GLU A 111 10.46 -2.43 8.18
C GLU A 111 9.20 -2.34 7.32
N PHE A 112 8.12 -3.04 7.70
CA PHE A 112 6.88 -3.05 6.93
C PHE A 112 5.66 -2.63 7.76
N LYS A 113 5.30 -3.41 8.79
CA LYS A 113 4.00 -3.29 9.48
C LYS A 113 3.74 -1.88 10.00
N LYS A 114 4.72 -1.25 10.65
CA LYS A 114 4.55 0.11 11.20
C LYS A 114 4.19 1.14 10.11
N TYR A 115 4.78 1.02 8.92
CA TYR A 115 4.51 1.91 7.79
C TYR A 115 3.19 1.56 7.11
N TYR A 116 2.87 0.27 6.97
CA TYR A 116 1.57 -0.17 6.48
C TYR A 116 0.44 0.37 7.34
N VAL A 117 0.52 0.23 8.67
CA VAL A 117 -0.49 0.71 9.62
C VAL A 117 -0.66 2.23 9.52
N LEU A 118 0.45 2.98 9.45
CA LEU A 118 0.42 4.43 9.25
C LEU A 118 -0.35 4.79 7.97
N VAL A 119 0.00 4.17 6.84
CA VAL A 119 -0.66 4.44 5.55
C VAL A 119 -2.14 4.02 5.60
N ASP A 120 -2.45 2.82 6.08
CA ASP A 120 -3.82 2.29 6.14
C ASP A 120 -4.73 3.19 6.98
N ASN A 121 -4.26 3.69 8.12
CA ASN A 121 -5.00 4.62 8.98
C ASN A 121 -5.26 5.97 8.30
N ILE A 122 -4.25 6.55 7.63
CA ILE A 122 -4.42 7.80 6.89
C ILE A 122 -5.44 7.61 5.76
N LEU A 123 -5.33 6.54 4.97
CA LEU A 123 -6.27 6.30 3.88
C LEU A 123 -7.71 6.11 4.40
N LYS A 124 -7.91 5.29 5.45
CA LYS A 124 -9.24 5.07 6.04
C LYS A 124 -9.86 6.35 6.59
N SER A 125 -9.10 7.18 7.29
CA SER A 125 -9.60 8.42 7.89
C SER A 125 -10.04 9.46 6.85
N LYS A 126 -9.53 9.36 5.62
CA LYS A 126 -9.90 10.23 4.49
C LYS A 126 -10.92 9.62 3.54
N GLY A 127 -11.48 8.45 3.88
CA GLY A 127 -12.44 7.75 3.03
C GLY A 127 -11.83 7.24 1.71
N VAL A 128 -10.51 7.05 1.67
CA VAL A 128 -9.78 6.44 0.55
C VAL A 128 -9.91 4.93 0.62
#